data_AF-A0A1D7U7L9-F1
#
_entry.id   AF-A0A1D7U7L9-F1
#
_cell.length_a   1.000
_cell.length_b   1.000
_cell.length_c   1.000
_cell.angle_alpha   90.00
_cell.angle_beta   90.00
_cell.angle_gamma   90.00
#
_symmetry.space_group_name_H-M   'P 1'
#
loop_
_entity.id
_entity.type
_entity.pdbx_description
1 polymer ?
#
loop_
_entity_poly.entity_id
_entity_poly.type
_entity_poly.pdbx_seq_one_letter_code
_entity_poly.pdbx_strand_id
1 'polypeptide(L)' 'MSETKPAFDAARHLDAMAPVLGLTITEEQRPGVLQFLGVAHLMSEILRAAPLDDASFELAPVFRPGRTSDGDPA' A
#
# COMPACT_ATOMS: atom_id res chain seq x y z
N MET A 1 3.42 12.27 -27.70
CA MET A 1 1.97 12.03 -27.58
C MET A 1 1.74 11.55 -26.17
N SER A 2 0.99 12.29 -25.34
CA SER A 2 0.76 11.88 -23.95
C SER A 2 -0.17 10.68 -23.94
N GLU A 3 0.34 9.51 -23.55
CA GLU A 3 -0.52 8.39 -23.20
C GLU A 3 -1.32 8.77 -21.95
N THR A 4 -2.64 8.85 -22.09
CA THR A 4 -3.53 8.99 -20.95
C THR A 4 -3.48 7.67 -20.18
N LYS A 5 -2.78 7.65 -19.06
CA LYS A 5 -2.80 6.49 -18.16
C LYS A 5 -4.24 6.23 -17.72
N PRO A 6 -4.77 5.00 -17.84
CA PRO A 6 -6.12 4.71 -17.41
C PRO A 6 -6.25 4.97 -15.90
N ALA A 7 -7.41 5.53 -15.51
CA ALA A 7 -7.74 5.75 -14.11
C ALA A 7 -7.75 4.43 -13.33
N PHE A 8 -7.50 4.50 -12.02
CA PHE A 8 -7.56 3.32 -11.16
C PHE A 8 -8.97 2.74 -11.10
N ASP A 9 -9.08 1.45 -11.36
CA ASP A 9 -10.32 0.67 -11.29
C ASP A 9 -10.30 -0.22 -10.04
N ALA A 10 -10.99 0.23 -8.99
CA ALA A 10 -11.06 -0.47 -7.72
C ALA A 10 -11.77 -1.83 -7.83
N ALA A 11 -12.77 -1.96 -8.71
CA ALA A 11 -13.52 -3.20 -8.87
C ALA A 11 -12.63 -4.27 -9.52
N ARG A 12 -11.97 -3.91 -10.62
CA ARG A 12 -11.02 -4.82 -11.27
C ARG A 12 -9.87 -5.19 -10.33
N HIS A 13 -9.37 -4.25 -9.54
CA HIS A 13 -8.32 -4.54 -8.57
C HIS A 13 -8.78 -5.51 -7.48
N LEU A 14 -9.97 -5.28 -6.91
CA LEU A 14 -10.58 -6.15 -5.90
C LEU A 14 -10.76 -7.57 -6.43
N ASP A 15 -11.39 -7.72 -7.60
CA ASP A 15 -11.70 -9.00 -8.21
C ASP A 15 -10.41 -9.80 -8.54
N ALA A 16 -9.31 -9.12 -8.86
CA ALA A 16 -8.02 -9.74 -9.11
C ALA A 16 -7.26 -10.12 -7.82
N MET A 17 -7.28 -9.26 -6.79
CA MET A 17 -6.42 -9.41 -5.61
C MET A 17 -7.05 -10.24 -4.50
N ALA A 18 -8.37 -10.19 -4.32
CA ALA A 18 -9.03 -10.93 -3.24
C ALA A 18 -8.72 -12.44 -3.27
N PRO A 19 -8.76 -13.14 -4.44
CA PRO A 19 -8.41 -14.56 -4.51
C PRO A 19 -6.93 -14.84 -4.19
N VAL A 20 -6.02 -13.97 -4.66
CA VAL A 20 -4.57 -14.10 -4.40
C VAL A 20 -4.26 -14.01 -2.91
N LEU A 21 -5.01 -13.17 -2.20
CA LEU A 21 -4.88 -12.98 -0.76
C LEU A 21 -5.70 -13.99 0.06
N GLY A 22 -6.45 -14.89 -0.59
CA GLY A 22 -7.34 -15.83 0.08
C GLY A 22 -8.52 -15.16 0.80
N LEU A 23 -8.93 -13.98 0.35
CA LEU A 23 -10.02 -13.20 0.94
C LEU A 23 -11.35 -13.51 0.23
N THR A 24 -12.35 -13.89 1.02
CA THR A 24 -13.75 -13.95 0.56
C THR A 24 -14.44 -12.65 0.91
N ILE A 25 -14.88 -11.90 -0.10
CA ILE A 25 -15.61 -10.64 0.07
C ILE A 25 -17.08 -10.89 -0.24
N THR A 26 -17.96 -10.65 0.73
CA THR A 26 -19.39 -10.81 0.51
C THR A 26 -19.97 -9.65 -0.30
N GLU A 27 -21.13 -9.85 -0.91
CA GLU A 27 -21.85 -8.79 -1.64
C GLU A 27 -22.16 -7.58 -0.76
N GLU A 28 -22.45 -7.81 0.52
CA GLU A 28 -22.73 -6.75 1.50
C GLU A 28 -21.47 -5.93 1.84
N GLN A 29 -20.30 -6.58 1.86
CA GLN A 29 -19.02 -5.92 2.15
C GLN A 29 -18.46 -5.17 0.94
N ARG A 30 -18.74 -5.67 -0.27
CA ARG A 30 -18.14 -5.19 -1.52
C ARG A 30 -18.23 -3.67 -1.70
N PRO A 31 -19.38 -2.99 -1.50
CA PRO A 31 -19.46 -1.53 -1.64
C PRO A 31 -18.48 -0.79 -0.72
N GLY A 32 -18.35 -1.22 0.53
CA GLY A 32 -17.42 -0.61 1.49
C GLY A 32 -15.97 -0.84 1.10
N VAL A 33 -15.62 -2.05 0.66
CA VAL A 33 -14.25 -2.38 0.20
C VAL A 33 -13.86 -1.52 -1.01
N LEU A 34 -14.77 -1.37 -1.98
CA LEU A 34 -14.52 -0.52 -3.16
C LEU A 34 -14.29 0.95 -2.77
N GLN A 35 -15.08 1.48 -1.84
CA GLN A 35 -14.89 2.83 -1.31
C GLN A 35 -13.51 2.99 -0.67
N PHE A 36 -13.11 2.06 0.20
CA PHE A 36 -11.82 2.15 0.90
C PHE A 36 -10.62 1.93 -0.03
N LEU A 37 -10.74 1.08 -1.07
CA LEU A 37 -9.73 0.97 -2.11
C LEU A 37 -9.54 2.29 -2.88
N GLY A 38 -10.64 3.00 -3.16
CA GLY A 38 -10.58 4.33 -3.75
C GLY A 38 -9.82 5.33 -2.87
N VAL A 39 -10.11 5.36 -1.56
CA VAL A 39 -9.40 6.22 -0.60
C VAL A 39 -7.92 5.87 -0.52
N ALA A 40 -7.58 4.58 -0.44
CA ALA A 40 -6.20 4.13 -0.42
C ALA A 40 -5.43 4.55 -1.68
N HIS A 41 -6.07 4.52 -2.85
CA HIS A 41 -5.48 5.02 -4.09
C HIS A 41 -5.21 6.53 -4.03
N LEU A 42 -6.13 7.34 -3.51
CA LEU A 42 -5.91 8.78 -3.34
C LEU A 42 -4.71 9.05 -2.41
N MET A 43 -4.61 8.32 -1.30
CA MET A 43 -3.48 8.43 -0.39
C MET A 43 -2.16 8.01 -1.05
N SER A 44 -2.17 6.95 -1.88
CA SER A 44 -0.96 6.52 -2.58
C SER A 44 -0.49 7.52 -3.61
N GLU A 45 -1.40 8.22 -4.30
CA GLU A 45 -1.03 9.30 -5.21
C GLU A 45 -0.39 10.50 -4.48
N ILE A 46 -0.88 10.83 -3.27
CA ILE A 46 -0.24 11.85 -2.42
C ILE A 46 1.18 11.43 -2.05
N LEU A 47 1.37 10.20 -1.58
CA LEU A 47 2.69 9.67 -1.22
C LEU A 47 3.63 9.60 -2.43
N ARG A 48 3.13 9.18 -3.59
CA ARG A 48 3.90 9.09 -4.83
C ARG A 48 4.39 10.46 -5.31
N ALA A 49 3.67 11.53 -4.98
CA ALA A 49 4.05 12.89 -5.33
C ALA A 49 5.03 13.54 -4.33
N ALA A 50 5.28 12.92 -3.17
CA ALA A 50 6.20 13.44 -2.18
C ALA A 50 7.65 13.41 -2.73
N PRO A 51 8.44 14.48 -2.55
CA PRO A 51 9.83 14.49 -2.96
C PRO A 51 10.63 13.52 -2.07
N LEU A 52 11.28 12.54 -2.70
CA LEU A 52 12.21 11.64 -2.05
C LEU A 52 13.57 11.83 -2.72
N ASP A 53 14.62 11.94 -1.91
CA ASP A 53 15.99 11.90 -2.40
C ASP A 53 16.36 10.43 -2.63
N ASP A 54 16.76 10.10 -3.87
CA ASP A 54 17.15 8.74 -4.23
C ASP A 54 18.37 8.24 -3.44
N ALA A 55 19.16 9.16 -2.87
CA ALA A 55 20.27 8.84 -1.99
C ALA A 55 19.85 8.60 -0.53
N SER A 56 18.61 8.94 -0.15
CA SER A 56 18.12 8.95 1.23
C SER A 56 17.04 7.90 1.52
N PHE A 57 16.92 6.82 0.72
CA PHE A 57 15.96 5.71 0.92
C PHE A 57 16.24 4.89 2.21
N GLU A 58 16.43 5.55 3.34
CA GLU A 58 16.38 4.92 4.65
C GLU A 58 14.94 4.48 4.89
N LEU A 59 14.73 3.17 4.72
CA LEU A 59 13.51 2.52 5.14
C LEU A 59 13.29 2.77 6.64
N ALA A 60 12.02 2.72 7.07
CA ALA A 60 11.69 2.56 8.49
C ALA A 60 12.55 1.44 9.11
N PRO A 61 12.87 1.52 10.42
CA PRO A 61 13.86 0.67 11.08
C PRO A 61 13.80 -0.79 10.64
N VAL A 62 14.87 -1.27 10.01
CA VAL A 62 14.96 -2.65 9.55
C VAL A 62 15.39 -3.57 10.68
N PHE A 63 14.92 -4.81 10.64
CA PHE A 63 15.43 -5.87 11.51
C PHE A 63 16.95 -6.03 11.33
N ARG A 64 17.68 -6.05 12.45
CA ARG A 64 19.13 -6.26 12.47
C ARG A 64 19.43 -7.51 13.30
N PRO A 65 19.72 -8.66 12.66
CA PRO A 65 20.06 -9.89 13.39
C PRO A 65 21.24 -9.62 14.34
N GLY A 66 21.12 -10.05 15.60
CA GLY A 66 22.21 -9.94 16.59
C GLY A 66 22.34 -8.60 17.32
N ARG A 67 21.50 -7.60 17.05
CA ARG A 67 21.32 -6.48 17.99
C ARG A 67 20.33 -6.90 19.08
N THR A 68 20.83 -7.14 20.28
CA THR A 68 19.99 -7.03 21.49
C THR A 68 19.47 -5.60 21.54
N SER A 69 18.20 -5.40 21.87
CA SER A 69 17.64 -4.07 22.06
C SER A 69 18.58 -3.23 22.93
N ASP A 70 19.13 -2.15 22.40
CA ASP A 70 19.89 -1.18 23.17
C ASP A 70 18.91 -0.55 24.18
N GLY A 71 18.88 -1.13 25.38
CA GLY A 71 17.89 -0.83 26.41
C GLY A 71 18.10 -1.55 27.75
N ASP A 72 18.97 -2.56 27.84
CA ASP A 72 19.37 -3.13 29.14
C ASP A 72 20.74 -2.58 29.57
N PRO A 73 20.82 -1.78 30.66
CA PRO A 73 22.10 -1.47 31.27
C PRO A 73 22.68 -2.73 31.94
N ALA A 74 23.98 -2.96 31.70
CA ALA A 74 24.78 -3.96 32.42
C ALA A 74 24.91 -3.63 33.91
#